data_AF-A0A927BN61-F1
#
_entry.id   AF-A0A927BN61-F1
#
_cell.length_a   1.000
_cell.length_b   1.000
_cell.length_c   1.000
_cell.angle_alpha   90.00
_cell.angle_beta   90.00
_cell.angle_gamma   90.00
#
_symmetry.space_group_name_H-M   'P 1'
#
loop_
_entity.id
_entity.type
_entity.pdbx_description
1 polymer ?
#
loop_
_entity_poly.entity_id
_entity_poly.type
_entity_poly.pdbx_seq_one_letter_code
_entity_poly.pdbx_strand_id
1 'polypeptide(L)' 'MAVEVDTIDDWQSYIAAGVGIGVTPASTAWMHPHAEICYLPLRDAPAVPVYLVWASNNRHPALNSFIRLARDVVAEGAE' A
#
# COMPACT_ATOMS: atom_id res chain seq x y z
N MET A 1 -16.05 18.52 -1.83
CA MET A 1 -16.46 17.63 -2.93
C MET A 1 -15.40 16.54 -3.04
N ALA A 2 -15.79 15.28 -3.14
CA ALA A 2 -14.87 14.17 -3.38
C ALA A 2 -14.88 13.83 -4.88
N VAL A 3 -13.76 13.36 -5.40
CA VAL A 3 -13.60 12.90 -6.79
C VAL A 3 -13.24 11.42 -6.73
N GLU A 4 -13.98 10.59 -7.46
CA GLU A 4 -13.62 9.19 -7.66
C GLU A 4 -12.64 9.08 -8.82
N VAL A 5 -11.65 8.22 -8.64
CA VAL A 5 -10.58 7.95 -9.61
C VAL A 5 -10.35 6.44 -9.63
N ASP A 6 -10.03 5.91 -10.80
CA ASP A 6 -9.97 4.46 -11.01
C ASP A 6 -8.64 3.85 -10.57
N THR A 7 -7.55 4.64 -10.66
CA THR A 7 -6.19 4.16 -10.41
C THR A 7 -5.39 5.12 -9.53
N ILE A 8 -4.30 4.59 -8.96
CA ILE A 8 -3.37 5.38 -8.17
C ILE A 8 -2.63 6.41 -9.02
N ASP A 9 -2.36 6.11 -10.29
CA ASP A 9 -1.65 7.02 -11.20
C ASP A 9 -2.55 8.20 -11.60
N ASP A 10 -3.84 7.94 -11.84
CA ASP A 10 -4.83 9.00 -12.05
C ASP A 10 -4.95 9.88 -10.80
N TRP A 11 -5.07 9.24 -9.64
CA TRP A 11 -5.12 9.94 -8.36
C TRP A 11 -3.91 10.86 -8.14
N GLN A 12 -2.70 10.37 -8.40
CA GLN A 12 -1.47 11.15 -8.31
C GLN A 12 -1.41 12.30 -9.33
N SER A 13 -1.82 12.04 -10.57
CA SER A 13 -1.87 13.07 -11.62
C SER A 13 -2.79 14.23 -11.24
N TYR A 14 -3.94 13.95 -10.64
CA TYR A 14 -4.87 14.98 -10.17
C TYR A 14 -4.28 15.81 -9.01
N ILE A 15 -3.60 15.15 -8.06
CA ILE A 15 -2.93 15.84 -6.95
C ILE A 15 -1.79 16.73 -7.46
N ALA A 16 -0.94 16.20 -8.36
CA ALA A 16 0.16 16.96 -8.97
C ALA A 16 -0.35 18.17 -9.77
N ALA A 17 -1.50 18.03 -10.44
CA ALA A 17 -2.18 19.13 -11.12
C ALA A 17 -2.87 20.15 -10.17
N GLY A 18 -2.77 19.96 -8.84
CA GLY A 18 -3.34 20.85 -7.84
C GLY A 18 -4.86 20.73 -7.68
N VAL A 19 -5.47 19.65 -8.17
CA VAL A 19 -6.92 19.44 -8.14
C VAL A 19 -7.41 19.02 -6.75
N GLY A 20 -6.52 18.58 -5.86
CA GLY A 20 -6.86 18.27 -4.47
C GLY A 20 -5.76 17.62 -3.66
N ILE A 21 -6.16 17.01 -2.55
CA ILE A 21 -5.32 16.18 -1.68
C ILE A 21 -5.97 14.80 -1.53
N GLY A 22 -5.21 13.81 -1.07
CA GLY A 22 -5.77 12.51 -0.72
C GLY A 22 -5.02 11.84 0.42
N VAL A 23 -5.62 10.77 0.94
CA VAL A 23 -5.06 9.96 2.01
C VAL A 23 -4.72 8.59 1.45
N THR A 24 -3.52 8.10 1.75
CA THR A 24 -3.01 6.82 1.25
C THR A 24 -2.19 6.11 2.32
N PRO A 25 -2.06 4.77 2.28
CA PRO A 25 -1.13 4.07 3.18
C PRO A 25 0.31 4.56 2.99
N ALA A 26 1.12 4.50 4.06
CA ALA A 26 2.51 4.98 4.03
C ALA A 26 3.38 4.28 2.95
N SER A 27 3.05 3.03 2.60
CA SER A 27 3.74 2.26 1.56
C SER A 27 3.66 2.92 0.18
N THR A 28 2.62 3.69 -0.11
CA THR A 28 2.46 4.37 -1.41
C THR A 28 3.60 5.31 -1.72
N ALA A 29 4.10 6.04 -0.72
CA ALA A 29 5.23 6.95 -0.91
C ALA A 29 6.51 6.22 -1.37
N TRP A 30 6.66 4.96 -0.97
CA TRP A 30 7.80 4.11 -1.34
C TRP A 30 7.57 3.36 -2.65
N MET A 31 6.37 2.85 -2.87
CA MET A 31 6.04 2.01 -4.04
C MET A 31 5.71 2.83 -5.30
N HIS A 32 5.11 4.00 -5.12
CA HIS A 32 4.68 4.90 -6.20
C HIS A 32 5.17 6.34 -5.90
N PRO A 33 6.48 6.59 -5.85
CA PRO A 33 7.00 7.93 -5.62
C PRO A 33 6.64 8.84 -6.81
N HIS A 34 6.16 10.05 -6.52
CA HIS A 34 5.87 11.06 -7.54
C HIS A 34 6.56 12.36 -7.17
N ALA A 35 7.41 12.88 -8.05
CA ALA A 35 8.32 14.00 -7.75
C ALA A 35 7.59 15.29 -7.35
N GLU A 36 6.38 15.49 -7.88
CA GLU A 36 5.57 16.70 -7.64
C GLU A 36 4.60 16.56 -6.45
N ILE A 37 4.62 15.41 -5.76
CA ILE A 37 3.74 15.16 -4.61
C ILE A 37 4.56 15.15 -3.32
N CYS A 38 4.13 15.93 -2.34
CA CYS A 38 4.66 15.88 -0.99
C CYS A 38 3.82 14.92 -0.14
N TYR A 39 4.47 13.91 0.46
CA TYR A 39 3.83 12.97 1.38
C TYR A 39 3.98 13.46 2.82
N LEU A 40 2.86 13.67 3.50
CA LEU A 40 2.82 14.12 4.89
C LEU A 40 2.31 13.00 5.81
N PRO A 41 2.95 12.75 6.97
CA PRO A 41 2.46 11.75 7.92
C PRO A 41 1.16 12.22 8.57
N LEU A 42 0.12 11.38 8.52
CA LEU A 42 -1.11 11.58 9.27
C LEU A 42 -0.98 10.99 10.68
N ARG A 43 -1.12 11.86 11.70
CA ARG A 43 -1.17 11.44 13.10
C ARG A 43 -2.58 10.96 13.45
N ASP A 44 -2.67 10.04 14.40
CA ASP A 44 -3.92 9.48 14.94
C ASP A 44 -4.82 8.78 13.90
N ALA A 45 -4.27 8.47 12.72
CA ALA A 45 -4.96 7.67 11.72
C ALA A 45 -4.94 6.18 12.11
N PRO A 46 -6.01 5.42 11.86
CA PRO A 46 -5.99 3.98 12.06
C PRO A 46 -4.99 3.32 11.13
N ALA A 47 -4.38 2.22 11.60
CA ALA A 47 -3.51 1.42 10.76
C ALA A 47 -4.26 0.82 9.56
N VAL A 48 -3.56 0.68 8.43
CA VAL A 48 -4.06 -0.04 7.25
C VAL A 48 -3.34 -1.40 7.19
N PRO A 49 -3.91 -2.47 7.77
CA PRO A 49 -3.23 -3.76 7.85
C PRO A 49 -3.19 -4.47 6.49
N VAL A 50 -2.05 -5.11 6.22
CA VAL A 50 -1.88 -6.03 5.08
C VAL A 50 -1.94 -7.45 5.62
N TYR A 51 -2.83 -8.27 5.05
CA TYR A 51 -2.99 -9.67 5.44
C TYR A 51 -2.54 -10.61 4.33
N LEU A 52 -1.74 -11.61 4.69
CA LEU A 52 -1.49 -12.76 3.82
C LEU A 52 -2.62 -13.77 3.99
N VAL A 53 -3.38 -14.01 2.93
CA VAL A 53 -4.54 -14.91 2.93
C VAL A 53 -4.42 -15.99 1.85
N TRP A 54 -5.05 -17.13 2.10
CA TRP A 54 -5.13 -18.24 1.15
C TRP A 54 -6.47 -18.95 1.29
N ALA A 55 -6.89 -19.66 0.23
CA ALA A 55 -8.10 -20.47 0.27
C ALA A 55 -7.95 -21.60 1.32
N SER A 56 -8.98 -21.83 2.13
CA SER A 56 -8.97 -22.84 3.20
C SER A 56 -8.74 -24.27 2.69
N ASN A 57 -9.11 -24.54 1.44
CA ASN A 57 -8.92 -25.82 0.77
C ASN A 57 -7.65 -25.87 -0.10
N ASN A 58 -6.75 -24.88 -0.02
CA ASN A 58 -5.50 -24.90 -0.79
C ASN A 58 -4.66 -26.14 -0.41
N ARG A 59 -4.17 -26.85 -1.43
CA ARG A 59 -3.33 -28.06 -1.31
C ARG A 59 -1.97 -27.89 -2.00
N HIS A 60 -1.65 -26.70 -2.49
CA HIS A 60 -0.40 -26.45 -3.19
C HIS A 60 0.78 -26.68 -2.23
N PRO A 61 1.75 -27.55 -2.58
CA PRO A 61 2.82 -27.94 -1.68
C PRO A 61 3.71 -26.76 -1.25
N ALA A 62 3.80 -25.71 -2.08
CA ALA A 62 4.60 -24.52 -1.79
C ALA A 62 3.93 -23.50 -0.83
N LEU A 63 2.70 -23.73 -0.37
CA LEU A 63 2.01 -22.74 0.48
C LEU A 63 2.80 -22.44 1.77
N ASN A 64 3.23 -23.49 2.48
CA ASN A 64 3.95 -23.32 3.74
C ASN A 64 5.32 -22.66 3.55
N SER A 65 6.04 -22.98 2.46
CA SER A 65 7.33 -22.35 2.17
C SER A 65 7.15 -20.88 1.79
N PHE A 66 6.10 -20.54 1.04
CA PHE A 66 5.77 -19.16 0.71
C PHE A 66 5.39 -18.34 1.96
N ILE A 67 4.55 -18.89 2.84
CA ILE A 67 4.17 -18.22 4.11
C ILE A 67 5.41 -17.92 4.95
N ARG A 68 6.35 -18.88 5.04
CA ARG A 68 7.60 -18.67 5.78
C ARG A 68 8.42 -17.53 5.16
N LEU A 69 8.68 -17.61 3.85
CA LEU A 69 9.44 -16.59 3.13
C LEU A 69 8.82 -15.19 3.27
N ALA A 70 7.50 -15.08 3.12
CA ALA A 70 6.80 -13.81 3.23
C ALA A 70 6.95 -13.20 4.64
N ARG A 71 6.96 -14.02 5.69
CA ARG A 71 7.21 -13.54 7.07
C ARG A 71 8.64 -13.09 7.26
N ASP A 72 9.60 -13.84 6.73
CA ASP A 72 11.03 -13.52 6.85
C ASP A 72 11.31 -12.16 6.18
N VAL A 73 10.85 -11.95 4.93
CA VAL A 73 11.03 -10.68 4.18
C VAL A 73 10.38 -9.48 4.88
N VAL A 74 9.18 -9.66 5.45
CA VAL A 74 8.49 -8.57 6.16
C VAL A 74 9.15 -8.25 7.50
N ALA A 75 9.73 -9.24 8.18
CA ALA A 75 10.46 -9.02 9.42
C ALA A 75 11.76 -8.23 9.18
N GLU A 76 12.48 -8.52 8.09
CA GLU A 76 13.71 -7.81 7.71
C GLU A 76 13.46 -6.33 7.37
N GLY A 77 12.32 -6.00 6.78
CA GLY A 77 11.97 -4.62 6.44
C GLY A 77 11.37 -3.79 7.59
N ALA A 78 11.20 -4.38 8.77
CA ALA A 78 10.68 -3.72 9.96
C ALA A 78 11.78 -3.22 10.92
N GLU A 79 13.05 -3.57 10.68
CA GLU A 79 14.23 -3.04 11.37
C GLU A 79 14.80 -1.81 10.67
#